data_AF-A0A5A7SUA2-F1
#
_entry.id   AF-A0A5A7SUA2-F1
#
_cell.length_a   1.000
_cell.length_b   1.000
_cell.length_c   1.000
_cell.angle_alpha   90.00
_cell.angle_beta   90.00
_cell.angle_gamma   90.00
#
_symmetry.space_group_name_H-M   'P 1'
#
loop_
_entity.id
_entity.type
_entity.pdbx_description
1 polymer ?
#
loop_
_entity_poly.entity_id
_entity_poly.type
_entity_poly.pdbx_seq_one_letter_code
_entity_poly.pdbx_strand_id
1 'polypeptide(L)'
;MGRRWIFSLAIGLMVSLFLLFLSMVAFPKGTPLFPFYKFVAVLSSLFVELKLHLVPISSLPPSPRFAYLISGSIKEGNMLKRTLEALYHPINRYVLHLDLESPLEEHGRVQEWKTNREWKSGR
;
A
#
# COMPACT_ATOMS: atom_id res chain seq x y z
N MET A 1 38.35 -44.71 -16.08
CA MET A 1 37.08 -45.48 -16.04
C MET A 1 35.95 -44.55 -16.49
N GLY A 2 35.34 -44.88 -17.64
CA GLY A 2 34.68 -43.90 -18.52
C GLY A 2 33.29 -43.46 -18.06
N ARG A 3 32.95 -42.21 -18.36
CA ARG A 3 31.71 -41.48 -18.01
C ARG A 3 30.47 -41.98 -18.76
N ARG A 4 30.27 -43.29 -18.84
CA ARG A 4 29.21 -43.94 -19.64
C ARG A 4 27.80 -43.59 -19.17
N TRP A 5 27.64 -43.30 -17.88
CA TRP A 5 26.39 -42.81 -17.29
C TRP A 5 25.90 -41.47 -17.86
N ILE A 6 26.80 -40.64 -18.39
CA ILE A 6 26.45 -39.35 -18.99
C ILE A 6 25.61 -39.57 -20.25
N PHE A 7 25.87 -40.63 -21.01
CA PHE A 7 25.08 -40.92 -22.21
C PHE A 7 23.64 -41.29 -21.86
N SER A 8 23.43 -42.11 -20.83
CA SER A 8 22.08 -42.43 -20.33
C SER A 8 21.32 -41.19 -19.85
N LEU A 9 22.01 -40.28 -19.16
CA LEU A 9 21.43 -39.01 -18.73
C LEU A 9 21.07 -38.10 -19.92
N ALA A 10 21.98 -37.97 -20.89
CA ALA A 10 21.78 -37.14 -22.08
C ALA A 10 20.62 -37.66 -22.94
N ILE A 11 20.51 -38.98 -23.11
CA ILE A 11 19.40 -39.61 -23.83
C ILE A 11 18.08 -39.35 -23.10
N GLY A 12 18.05 -39.49 -21.76
CA GLY A 12 16.86 -39.18 -20.97
C GLY A 12 16.40 -37.71 -21.12
N LEU A 13 17.35 -36.76 -21.11
CA LEU A 13 17.06 -35.34 -21.33
C LEU A 13 16.55 -35.05 -22.74
N MET A 14 17.15 -35.68 -23.76
CA MET A 14 16.72 -35.54 -25.14
C MET A 14 15.29 -36.06 -25.34
N VAL A 15 14.98 -37.24 -24.80
CA VAL A 15 13.64 -37.83 -24.87
C VAL A 15 12.62 -36.96 -24.11
N SER A 16 12.98 -36.46 -22.93
CA SER A 16 12.11 -35.57 -22.15
C SER A 16 11.79 -34.26 -22.90
N LEU A 17 12.81 -33.62 -23.48
CA LEU A 17 12.63 -32.38 -24.22
C LEU A 17 11.83 -32.61 -25.51
N PHE A 18 12.04 -33.74 -26.18
CA PHE A 18 11.28 -34.13 -27.36
C PHE A 18 9.80 -34.38 -27.05
N LEU A 19 9.50 -35.06 -25.93
CA LEU A 19 8.13 -35.26 -25.48
C LEU A 19 7.45 -33.94 -25.08
N LEU A 20 8.18 -33.00 -24.45
CA LEU A 20 7.68 -31.65 -24.15
C LEU A 20 7.34 -30.88 -25.44
N PHE A 21 8.24 -30.94 -26.43
CA PHE A 21 8.02 -30.31 -27.73
C PHE A 21 6.79 -30.90 -28.44
N LEU A 22 6.67 -32.23 -28.46
CA LEU A 22 5.48 -32.91 -29.00
C LEU A 22 4.20 -32.51 -28.26
N SER A 23 4.24 -32.32 -26.94
CA SER A 23 3.08 -31.85 -26.18
C SER A 23 2.63 -30.44 -26.58
N MET A 24 3.56 -29.55 -26.96
CA MET A 24 3.23 -28.20 -27.41
C MET A 24 2.64 -28.20 -28.82
N VAL A 25 3.15 -29.07 -29.70
CA VAL A 25 2.70 -29.19 -31.09
C VAL A 25 1.36 -29.93 -31.19
N ALA A 26 1.15 -30.98 -30.39
CA ALA A 26 -0.05 -31.82 -30.44
C ALA A 26 -1.30 -31.14 -29.86
N PHE A 27 -1.15 -30.16 -28.97
CA PHE A 27 -2.27 -29.49 -28.31
C PHE A 27 -2.26 -27.97 -28.53
N PRO A 28 -2.51 -27.48 -29.76
CA PRO A 28 -2.54 -26.04 -30.04
C PRO A 28 -3.75 -25.31 -29.41
N LYS A 29 -4.68 -26.02 -28.74
CA LYS A 29 -5.83 -25.45 -28.03
C LYS A 29 -6.19 -26.24 -26.76
N GLY A 30 -5.66 -25.78 -25.63
CA GLY A 30 -6.45 -25.65 -24.39
C GLY A 30 -6.81 -26.87 -23.55
N THR A 31 -6.26 -28.08 -23.77
CA THR A 31 -6.45 -29.20 -22.82
C THR A 31 -5.16 -29.51 -22.06
N PRO A 32 -4.97 -28.98 -20.84
CA PRO A 32 -3.76 -29.25 -20.07
C PRO A 32 -3.85 -30.63 -19.39
N LEU A 33 -3.06 -31.59 -19.88
CA LEU A 33 -2.89 -32.92 -19.29
C LEU A 33 -2.07 -32.93 -17.98
N PHE A 34 -1.71 -31.77 -17.43
CA PHE A 34 -0.78 -31.65 -16.29
C PHE A 34 -1.48 -31.18 -15.00
N PRO A 35 -1.18 -31.77 -13.82
CA PRO A 35 -1.76 -31.39 -12.53
C PRO A 35 -1.36 -29.98 -12.02
N PHE A 36 -0.48 -29.28 -12.74
CA PHE A 36 -0.02 -27.94 -12.39
C PHE A 36 -1.17 -26.92 -12.27
N TYR A 37 -2.26 -27.05 -13.04
CA TYR A 37 -3.42 -26.15 -12.88
C TYR A 37 -4.09 -26.32 -11.50
N LYS A 38 -4.10 -27.54 -10.94
CA LYS A 38 -4.64 -27.77 -9.59
C LYS A 38 -3.78 -27.08 -8.55
N PHE A 39 -2.46 -27.14 -8.71
CA PHE A 39 -1.51 -26.47 -7.82
C PHE A 39 -1.66 -24.94 -7.87
N VAL A 40 -1.78 -24.37 -9.07
CA VAL A 40 -2.04 -22.93 -9.27
C VAL A 40 -3.42 -22.52 -8.74
N ALA A 41 -4.44 -23.36 -8.92
CA ALA A 41 -5.77 -23.14 -8.36
C ALA A 41 -5.79 -23.19 -6.82
N VAL A 42 -5.00 -24.07 -6.21
CA VAL A 42 -4.83 -24.14 -4.75
C VAL A 42 -4.09 -22.91 -4.22
N LEU A 43 -3.00 -22.51 -4.87
CA LEU A 43 -2.25 -21.29 -4.52
C LEU A 43 -3.10 -20.01 -4.61
N SER A 44 -3.91 -19.89 -5.68
CA SER A 44 -4.83 -18.76 -5.84
C SER A 44 -5.99 -18.77 -4.84
N SER A 45 -6.36 -19.93 -4.28
CA SER A 45 -7.34 -20.02 -3.20
C SER A 45 -6.75 -19.67 -1.82
N LEU A 46 -5.45 -19.86 -1.61
CA LEU A 46 -4.80 -19.68 -0.32
C LEU A 46 -4.39 -18.21 -0.06
N PHE A 47 -4.28 -17.42 -1.12
CA PHE A 47 -3.83 -16.02 -1.06
C PHE A 47 -4.97 -15.07 -1.42
N VAL A 48 -5.51 -14.37 -0.41
CA VAL A 48 -6.64 -13.42 -0.54
C VAL A 48 -6.31 -12.24 -1.47
N GLU A 49 -5.04 -11.83 -1.55
CA GLU A 49 -4.59 -10.73 -2.42
C GLU A 49 -4.97 -10.94 -3.89
N LEU A 50 -4.95 -12.18 -4.39
CA LEU A 50 -5.33 -12.52 -5.77
C LEU A 50 -6.83 -12.38 -6.04
N LYS A 51 -7.65 -12.28 -4.98
CA LYS A 51 -9.09 -12.04 -5.06
C LYS A 51 -9.46 -10.58 -4.74
N LEU A 52 -8.49 -9.72 -4.46
CA LEU A 52 -8.74 -8.30 -4.31
C LEU A 52 -9.01 -7.71 -5.71
N HIS A 53 -10.29 -7.67 -6.06
CA HIS A 53 -10.73 -6.86 -7.19
C HIS A 53 -10.42 -5.39 -6.86
N LEU A 54 -9.42 -4.84 -7.56
CA LEU A 54 -9.11 -3.42 -7.50
C LEU A 54 -10.39 -2.66 -7.87
N VAL A 55 -11.00 -1.98 -6.88
CA VAL A 55 -12.12 -1.08 -7.14
C VAL A 55 -11.61 0.00 -8.08
N PRO A 56 -12.27 0.23 -9.23
CA PRO A 56 -11.88 1.32 -10.13
C PRO A 56 -11.83 2.63 -9.33
N ILE A 57 -10.69 3.33 -9.37
CA ILE A 57 -10.46 4.57 -8.62
C ILE A 57 -11.56 5.61 -8.92
N SER A 58 -12.19 5.52 -10.09
CA SER A 58 -13.29 6.37 -10.56
C SER A 58 -14.62 6.21 -9.80
N SER A 59 -14.84 5.12 -9.05
CA SER A 59 -16.09 4.91 -8.30
C SER A 59 -15.99 5.27 -6.81
N LEU A 60 -14.84 5.77 -6.35
CA LEU A 60 -14.66 6.13 -4.95
C LEU A 60 -15.25 7.54 -4.68
N PRO A 61 -16.05 7.70 -3.61
CA PRO A 61 -16.50 9.03 -3.20
C PRO A 61 -15.29 9.91 -2.84
N PRO A 62 -15.41 11.25 -2.97
CA PRO A 62 -14.33 12.15 -2.58
C PRO A 62 -13.98 11.97 -1.10
N SER A 63 -12.70 12.13 -0.76
CA SER A 63 -12.23 11.98 0.62
C SER A 63 -13.02 12.86 1.59
N PRO A 64 -13.49 12.32 2.73
CA PRO A 64 -14.27 13.08 3.69
C PRO A 64 -13.44 14.22 4.29
N ARG A 65 -14.11 15.32 4.64
CA ARG A 65 -13.51 16.50 5.26
C ARG A 65 -14.01 16.60 6.69
N PHE A 66 -13.09 16.69 7.65
CA PHE A 66 -13.41 16.83 9.06
C PHE A 66 -13.19 18.26 9.54
N ALA A 67 -13.98 18.67 10.54
CA ALA A 67 -13.81 19.92 11.27
C ALA A 67 -13.47 19.60 12.72
N TYR A 68 -12.35 20.12 13.21
CA TYR A 68 -11.86 19.90 14.57
C TYR A 68 -11.86 21.20 15.35
N LEU A 69 -12.36 21.14 16.59
CA LEU A 69 -12.13 22.14 17.62
C LEU A 69 -11.11 21.55 18.60
N ILE A 70 -9.94 22.18 18.70
CA ILE A 70 -8.90 21.79 19.64
C ILE A 70 -8.79 22.92 20.67
N SER A 71 -9.17 22.63 21.90
CA SER A 71 -9.10 23.57 23.02
C SER A 71 -7.95 23.18 23.94
N GLY A 72 -7.15 24.16 24.36
CA GLY A 72 -6.09 24.00 25.35
C GLY A 72 -6.28 24.96 26.50
N SER A 73 -5.90 24.52 27.70
CA SER A 73 -5.83 25.33 28.91
C SER A 73 -4.44 25.93 29.10
N ILE A 74 -4.24 26.66 30.21
CA ILE A 74 -3.00 27.33 30.56
C ILE A 74 -1.82 26.34 30.55
N LYS A 75 -0.70 26.70 29.92
CA LYS A 75 0.52 25.85 29.78
C LYS A 75 0.38 24.63 28.87
N GLU A 76 -0.73 24.49 28.14
CA GLU A 76 -0.94 23.37 27.20
C GLU A 76 -0.61 23.72 25.75
N GLY A 77 -0.13 24.92 25.43
CA GLY A 77 0.21 25.32 24.05
C GLY A 77 1.20 24.38 23.33
N ASN A 78 2.03 23.64 24.06
CA ASN A 78 2.90 22.59 23.49
C ASN A 78 2.16 21.30 23.15
N MET A 79 1.20 20.91 23.99
CA MET A 79 0.35 19.76 23.75
C MET A 79 -0.61 20.06 22.59
N LEU A 80 -1.20 21.26 22.56
CA LEU A 80 -2.07 21.74 21.48
C LEU A 80 -1.38 21.65 20.11
N LYS A 81 -0.13 22.12 20.02
CA LYS A 81 0.68 22.05 18.80
C LYS A 81 0.91 20.59 18.37
N ARG A 82 1.31 19.72 19.29
CA ARG A 82 1.56 18.29 19.01
C ARG A 82 0.28 17.58 18.54
N THR A 83 -0.85 17.84 19.19
CA THR A 83 -2.15 17.28 18.80
C THR A 83 -2.55 17.74 17.40
N LEU A 84 -2.36 19.02 17.10
CA LEU A 84 -2.63 19.57 15.77
C LEU A 84 -1.71 18.94 14.71
N GLU A 85 -0.41 18.78 14.99
CA GLU A 85 0.54 18.12 14.08
C GLU A 85 0.19 16.65 13.83
N ALA A 86 -0.27 15.93 14.85
CA ALA A 86 -0.70 14.54 14.74
C ALA A 86 -2.00 14.37 13.93
N LEU A 87 -2.94 15.31 14.06
CA LEU A 87 -4.25 15.27 13.38
C LEU A 87 -4.26 15.99 12.03
N TYR A 88 -3.15 16.60 11.61
CA TYR A 88 -3.13 17.51 10.47
C TYR A 88 -3.38 16.79 9.14
N HIS A 89 -4.34 17.32 8.37
CA HIS A 89 -4.55 16.97 6.97
C HIS A 89 -4.98 18.23 6.19
N PRO A 90 -4.45 18.48 4.98
CA PRO A 90 -4.69 19.73 4.24
C PRO A 90 -6.16 20.00 3.88
N ILE A 91 -6.98 18.96 3.74
CA ILE A 91 -8.40 19.12 3.36
C ILE A 91 -9.34 19.41 4.54
N ASN A 92 -8.84 19.20 5.77
CA ASN A 92 -9.61 19.35 7.01
C ASN A 92 -9.59 20.81 7.51
N ARG A 93 -10.48 21.12 8.45
CA ARG A 93 -10.60 22.44 9.08
C ARG A 93 -10.29 22.34 10.57
N TYR A 94 -9.59 23.34 11.10
CA TYR A 94 -9.14 23.37 12.48
C TYR A 94 -9.48 24.73 13.10
N VAL A 95 -10.14 24.71 14.25
CA VAL A 95 -10.33 25.86 15.13
C VAL A 95 -9.52 25.59 16.39
N LEU A 96 -8.62 26.52 16.70
CA LEU A 96 -7.75 26.44 17.87
C LEU A 96 -8.26 27.44 18.90
N HIS A 97 -8.63 26.94 20.07
CA HIS A 97 -9.04 27.76 21.20
C HIS A 97 -8.00 27.62 22.31
N LEU A 98 -7.44 28.75 22.75
CA LEU A 98 -6.54 28.81 23.88
C LEU A 98 -7.23 29.64 24.96
N ASP A 99 -7.15 29.19 26.20
CA ASP A 99 -7.73 29.89 27.34
C ASP A 99 -7.15 31.31 27.49
N LEU A 100 -7.97 32.27 27.94
CA LEU A 100 -7.61 33.69 28.02
C LEU A 100 -6.50 33.94 29.06
N GLU A 101 -6.42 33.09 30.08
CA GLU A 101 -5.39 33.15 31.13
C GLU A 101 -4.03 32.59 30.68
N SER A 102 -3.93 32.12 29.42
CA SER A 102 -2.68 31.60 28.89
C SER A 102 -1.65 32.71 28.64
N PRO A 103 -0.36 32.45 28.89
CA PRO A 103 0.69 33.46 28.69
C PRO A 103 0.81 33.87 27.23
N LEU A 104 1.16 35.14 26.99
CA LEU A 104 1.29 35.74 25.65
C LEU A 104 2.22 34.94 24.72
N GLU A 105 3.22 34.28 25.28
CA GLU A 105 4.17 33.43 24.57
C GLU A 105 3.50 32.20 23.92
N GLU A 106 2.48 31.63 24.55
CA GLU A 106 1.72 30.51 23.98
C GLU A 106 0.82 30.96 22.83
N HIS A 107 0.19 32.13 22.96
CA HIS A 107 -0.55 32.75 21.87
C HIS A 107 0.38 33.03 20.68
N GLY A 108 1.57 33.59 20.92
CA GLY A 108 2.58 33.86 19.90
C GLY A 108 3.00 32.60 19.15
N ARG A 109 3.22 31.49 19.84
CA ARG A 109 3.57 30.20 19.25
C ARG A 109 2.47 29.61 18.35
N VAL A 110 1.21 29.75 18.75
CA VAL A 110 0.07 29.31 17.93
C VAL A 110 -0.03 30.16 16.65
N GLN A 111 0.22 31.47 16.76
CA GLN A 111 0.26 32.36 15.59
C GLN A 111 1.45 32.05 14.67
N GLU A 112 2.64 31.81 15.22
CA GLU A 112 3.83 31.41 14.46
C GLU A 112 3.61 30.12 13.66
N TRP A 113 2.92 29.14 14.25
CA TRP A 113 2.57 27.91 13.54
C TRP A 113 1.74 28.21 12.28
N LYS A 114 0.78 29.14 12.38
CA LYS A 114 -0.09 29.53 11.27
C LYS A 114 0.72 30.18 10.14
N THR A 115 1.57 31.15 10.45
CA THR A 115 2.41 31.84 9.45
C THR A 115 3.45 30.93 8.81
N ASN A 116 4.14 30.09 9.59
CA ASN A 116 5.13 29.15 9.06
C ASN A 116 4.50 28.09 8.13
N ARG A 117 3.23 27.73 8.36
CA ARG A 117 2.51 26.77 7.51
C ARG A 117 1.87 27.40 6.30
N GLU A 118 1.42 28.65 6.36
CA GLU A 118 1.01 29.41 5.17
C GLU A 118 2.17 29.50 4.17
N TRP A 119 3.41 29.69 4.63
CA TRP A 119 4.62 29.61 3.79
C TRP A 119 4.84 28.22 3.16
N LYS A 120 4.67 27.14 3.94
CA LYS A 120 4.87 25.76 3.44
C LYS A 120 3.71 25.23 2.59
N SER A 121 2.53 25.83 2.67
CA SER A 121 1.33 25.43 1.93
C SER A 121 1.26 26.03 0.52
N GLY A 122 2.29 26.79 0.11
CA GLY A 122 2.59 27.17 -1.27
C GLY A 122 1.40 27.20 -2.22
N ARG A 123 0.68 28.32 -2.23
CA ARG A 123 0.47 28.99 -3.52
C ARG A 123 1.78 29.65 -3.90
#